data_AF-A0A2V9XRP5-F1
#
_entry.id   AF-A0A2V9XRP5-F1
#
_cell.length_a   1.000
_cell.length_b   1.000
_cell.length_c   1.000
_cell.angle_alpha   90.00
_cell.angle_beta   90.00
_cell.angle_gamma   90.00
#
_symmetry.space_group_name_H-M   'P 1'
#
loop_
_entity.id
_entity.type
_entity.pdbx_description
1 polymer ?
#
loop_
_entity_poly.entity_id
_entity_poly.type
_entity_poly.pdbx_seq_one_letter_code
_entity_poly.pdbx_strand_id
1 'polypeptide(L)'
;MRRLLVATVFVFSMVLLSGMPARGCGDKLLVLGRAVRFGALTGVRAAKILAYIHRDARGSESLGDPQFQSALQKAGHQLHIVKNSEQLELALHSGKYDLVLADLADASAIESVVQSNPNPPVIVPVLYEPTKAEFAAAEKRYHCALKAQSKSGNYLSVIDKAIEMKLGAEAKLKRDRSKTSGGL
;
A
#
# COMPACT_ATOMS: atom_id res chain seq x y z
N MET A 1 44.78 28.01 -62.23
CA MET A 1 45.12 28.03 -60.78
C MET A 1 44.10 28.73 -59.88
N ARG A 2 43.35 29.74 -60.33
CA ARG A 2 42.30 30.41 -59.51
C ARG A 2 41.12 29.52 -59.08
N ARG A 3 40.72 28.53 -59.89
CA ARG A 3 39.59 27.63 -59.58
C ARG A 3 39.90 26.60 -58.47
N LEU A 4 41.18 26.23 -58.30
CA LEU A 4 41.63 25.31 -57.24
C LEU A 4 41.72 25.99 -55.86
N LEU A 5 42.00 27.30 -55.82
CA LEU A 5 42.02 28.08 -54.59
C LEU A 5 40.61 28.33 -54.03
N VAL A 6 39.59 28.47 -54.89
CA VAL A 6 38.20 28.67 -54.43
C VAL A 6 37.62 27.37 -53.85
N ALA A 7 37.95 26.22 -54.44
CA ALA A 7 37.48 24.93 -53.94
C ALA A 7 38.06 24.57 -52.56
N THR A 8 39.32 24.92 -52.31
CA THR A 8 39.98 24.64 -51.03
C THR A 8 39.46 25.53 -49.90
N VAL A 9 39.14 26.80 -50.17
CA VAL A 9 38.51 27.69 -49.17
C VAL A 9 37.08 27.24 -48.81
N PHE A 10 36.31 26.75 -49.78
CA PHE A 10 34.94 26.28 -49.52
C PHE A 10 34.92 24.99 -48.69
N VAL A 11 35.84 24.07 -48.96
CA VAL A 11 35.98 22.82 -48.19
C VAL A 11 36.49 23.09 -46.76
N PHE A 12 37.38 24.07 -46.58
CA PHE A 12 37.88 24.43 -45.23
C PHE A 12 36.80 25.11 -44.37
N SER A 13 35.94 25.93 -44.99
CA SER A 13 34.81 26.57 -44.29
C SER A 13 33.75 25.57 -43.80
N MET A 14 33.51 24.50 -44.57
CA MET A 14 32.51 23.49 -44.23
C MET A 14 32.94 22.54 -43.09
N VAL A 15 34.24 22.44 -42.80
CA VAL A 15 34.80 21.61 -41.71
C VAL A 15 34.71 22.29 -40.34
N LEU A 16 34.57 23.62 -40.29
CA LEU A 16 34.53 24.35 -39.02
C LEU A 16 33.13 24.42 -38.36
N LEU A 17 32.09 23.86 -38.99
CA LEU A 17 30.70 23.92 -38.49
C LEU A 17 30.20 22.63 -37.81
N SER A 18 31.02 21.61 -37.62
CA SER A 18 30.60 20.28 -37.12
C SER A 18 30.95 20.00 -35.65
N GLY A 19 31.30 21.03 -34.86
CA GLY A 19 31.94 20.86 -33.55
C GLY A 19 31.12 21.24 -32.30
N MET A 20 29.81 21.46 -32.37
CA MET A 20 29.01 21.70 -31.16
C MET A 20 28.30 20.42 -30.70
N PRO A 21 28.81 19.69 -29.69
CA PRO A 21 28.00 18.68 -29.02
C PRO A 21 26.89 19.43 -28.27
N ALA A 22 25.69 19.40 -28.84
CA ALA A 22 24.49 19.70 -28.10
C ALA A 22 24.46 18.75 -26.90
N ARG A 23 24.80 19.26 -25.72
CA ARG A 23 24.57 18.58 -24.45
C ARG A 23 23.06 18.54 -24.23
N GLY A 24 22.41 17.60 -24.91
CA GLY A 24 21.05 17.22 -24.61
C GLY A 24 21.00 16.84 -23.14
N CYS A 25 20.09 17.46 -22.39
CA CYS A 25 19.71 17.04 -21.05
C CYS A 25 19.02 15.66 -21.16
N GLY A 26 19.82 14.60 -21.36
CA GLY A 26 19.32 13.24 -21.57
C GLY A 26 20.01 12.18 -20.71
N ASP A 27 21.13 12.50 -20.06
CA ASP A 27 21.90 11.51 -19.29
C ASP A 27 21.54 11.46 -17.79
N LYS A 28 20.27 11.72 -17.45
CA LYS A 28 19.82 11.67 -16.03
C LYS A 28 18.79 10.59 -15.73
N LEU A 29 18.53 9.69 -16.69
CA LEU A 29 17.58 8.59 -16.53
C LEU A 29 18.19 7.20 -16.76
N LEU A 30 19.42 7.08 -17.27
CA LEU A 30 20.02 5.77 -17.54
C LEU A 30 20.71 5.12 -16.32
N VAL A 31 20.96 5.87 -15.25
CA VAL A 31 21.35 5.29 -13.94
C VAL A 31 20.13 4.68 -13.20
N LEU A 32 18.94 4.71 -13.80
CA LEU A 32 17.79 3.87 -13.41
C LEU A 32 17.72 2.58 -14.26
N GLY A 33 18.83 2.15 -14.87
CA GLY A 33 18.95 0.90 -15.64
C GLY A 33 18.80 -0.39 -14.83
N ARG A 34 18.65 -0.30 -13.51
CA ARG A 34 17.97 -1.34 -12.73
C ARG A 34 16.54 -0.87 -12.60
N ALA A 35 15.60 -1.58 -13.19
CA ALA A 35 14.18 -1.44 -12.94
C ALA A 35 13.92 -1.53 -11.43
N VAL A 36 14.07 -0.41 -10.73
CA VAL A 36 13.65 -0.28 -9.35
C VAL A 36 12.15 -0.36 -9.48
N ARG A 37 11.60 -1.52 -9.11
CA ARG A 37 10.15 -1.71 -9.08
C ARG A 37 9.58 -0.47 -8.42
N PHE A 38 8.79 0.32 -9.14
CA PHE A 38 8.36 1.65 -8.67
C PHE A 38 7.69 1.57 -7.29
N GLY A 39 7.07 0.42 -6.96
CA GLY A 39 6.53 0.11 -5.64
C GLY A 39 7.56 0.02 -4.49
N ALA A 40 8.83 -0.26 -4.78
CA ALA A 40 9.92 -0.19 -3.79
C ALA A 40 10.38 1.25 -3.53
N LEU A 41 10.16 2.18 -4.47
CA LEU A 41 10.48 3.60 -4.32
C LEU A 41 9.36 4.39 -3.64
N THR A 42 8.10 4.00 -3.82
CA THR A 42 6.96 4.64 -3.16
C THR A 42 6.72 4.15 -1.74
N GLY A 43 7.40 3.08 -1.29
CA GLY A 43 7.25 2.53 0.06
C GLY A 43 5.87 1.89 0.33
N VAL A 44 4.95 1.91 -0.64
CA VAL A 44 3.61 1.32 -0.51
C VAL A 44 3.73 -0.19 -0.66
N ARG A 45 3.91 -0.89 0.46
CA ARG A 45 3.86 -2.35 0.50
C ARG A 45 2.46 -2.82 0.15
N ALA A 46 2.35 -3.74 -0.78
CA ALA A 46 1.13 -4.50 -1.03
C ALA A 46 0.71 -5.27 0.24
N ALA A 47 -0.28 -4.75 0.97
CA ALA A 47 -0.88 -5.41 2.11
C ALA A 47 -1.92 -6.46 1.68
N LYS A 48 -2.00 -7.54 2.46
CA LYS A 48 -3.08 -8.54 2.35
C LYS A 48 -4.18 -8.19 3.35
N ILE A 49 -5.35 -7.86 2.83
CA ILE A 49 -6.50 -7.39 3.59
C ILE A 49 -7.58 -8.46 3.52
N LEU A 50 -8.10 -8.85 4.68
CA LEU A 50 -9.22 -9.78 4.82
C LEU A 50 -10.46 -8.97 5.22
N ALA A 51 -11.51 -8.98 4.41
CA ALA A 51 -12.78 -8.35 4.73
C ALA A 51 -13.79 -9.40 5.18
N TYR A 52 -14.29 -9.26 6.39
CA TYR A 52 -15.36 -10.06 6.96
C TYR A 52 -16.70 -9.36 6.73
N ILE A 53 -17.55 -9.97 5.89
CA ILE A 53 -18.86 -9.43 5.50
C ILE A 53 -19.95 -10.37 6.00
N HIS A 54 -20.47 -10.07 7.19
CA HIS A 54 -21.64 -10.76 7.73
C HIS A 54 -22.93 -10.19 7.11
N ARG A 55 -23.88 -11.04 6.69
CA ARG A 55 -25.05 -10.63 5.89
C ARG A 55 -25.94 -9.57 6.57
N ASP A 56 -25.92 -9.49 7.89
CA ASP A 56 -26.80 -8.60 8.65
C ASP A 56 -26.14 -7.26 9.03
N ALA A 57 -24.85 -7.09 8.71
CA ALA A 57 -24.07 -5.92 9.10
C ALA A 57 -24.10 -4.82 8.03
N ARG A 58 -24.71 -3.67 8.32
CA ARG A 58 -24.85 -2.54 7.38
C ARG A 58 -23.52 -1.93 6.93
N GLY A 59 -22.49 -1.93 7.79
CA GLY A 59 -21.15 -1.45 7.42
C GLY A 59 -20.45 -2.38 6.44
N SER A 60 -20.83 -3.66 6.40
CA SER A 60 -20.18 -4.67 5.59
C SER A 60 -20.53 -4.61 4.10
N GLU A 61 -21.67 -3.99 3.73
CA GLU A 61 -22.03 -3.78 2.32
C GLU A 61 -20.99 -2.91 1.58
N SER A 62 -20.45 -1.89 2.27
CA SER A 62 -19.42 -1.02 1.70
C SER A 62 -18.10 -1.74 1.41
N LEU A 63 -17.80 -2.82 2.14
CA LEU A 63 -16.63 -3.67 1.88
C LEU A 63 -16.82 -4.54 0.63
N GLY A 64 -18.07 -4.87 0.30
CA GLY A 64 -18.45 -5.61 -0.89
C GLY A 64 -18.52 -4.75 -2.16
N ASP A 65 -18.55 -3.43 -2.05
CA ASP A 65 -18.69 -2.50 -3.17
C ASP A 65 -17.56 -2.68 -4.21
N PRO A 66 -17.86 -2.97 -5.49
CA PRO A 66 -16.87 -3.05 -6.55
C PRO A 66 -15.95 -1.83 -6.65
N GLN A 67 -16.44 -0.63 -6.32
CA GLN A 67 -15.62 0.59 -6.34
C GLN A 67 -14.55 0.57 -5.24
N PHE A 68 -14.91 0.11 -4.04
CA PHE A 68 -13.98 -0.08 -2.94
C PHE A 68 -12.92 -1.14 -3.28
N GLN A 69 -13.35 -2.30 -3.79
CA GLN A 69 -12.43 -3.37 -4.21
C GLN A 69 -11.45 -2.88 -5.30
N SER A 70 -11.97 -2.16 -6.29
CA SER A 70 -11.15 -1.58 -7.37
C SER A 70 -10.15 -0.55 -6.85
N ALA A 71 -10.54 0.26 -5.87
CA ALA A 71 -9.65 1.25 -5.26
C ALA A 71 -8.49 0.59 -4.50
N LEU A 72 -8.77 -0.47 -3.73
CA LEU A 72 -7.72 -1.24 -3.03
C LEU A 72 -6.78 -1.94 -4.02
N GLN A 73 -7.32 -2.52 -5.08
CA GLN A 73 -6.52 -3.15 -6.12
C GLN A 73 -5.61 -2.12 -6.83
N LYS A 74 -6.15 -0.93 -7.15
CA LYS A 74 -5.36 0.18 -7.74
C LYS A 74 -4.27 0.70 -6.79
N ALA A 75 -4.52 0.65 -5.47
CA ALA A 75 -3.51 0.94 -4.45
C ALA A 75 -2.47 -0.19 -4.29
N GLY A 76 -2.64 -1.32 -4.98
CA GLY A 76 -1.72 -2.46 -4.92
C GLY A 76 -1.99 -3.42 -3.77
N HIS A 77 -3.11 -3.30 -3.06
CA HIS A 77 -3.49 -4.21 -2.00
C HIS A 77 -4.25 -5.43 -2.53
N GLN A 78 -4.14 -6.55 -1.81
CA GLN A 78 -4.89 -7.77 -2.10
C GLN A 78 -6.04 -7.88 -1.12
N LEU A 79 -7.27 -7.84 -1.62
CA LEU A 79 -8.48 -8.03 -0.81
C LEU A 79 -8.98 -9.46 -0.93
N HIS A 80 -9.25 -10.10 0.21
CA HIS A 80 -9.96 -11.37 0.29
C HIS A 80 -11.24 -11.17 1.10
N ILE A 81 -12.39 -11.58 0.58
CA ILE A 81 -13.69 -11.39 1.24
C ILE A 81 -14.19 -12.74 1.76
N VAL A 82 -14.56 -12.79 3.03
CA VAL A 82 -15.13 -13.95 3.72
C VAL A 82 -16.48 -13.58 4.33
N LYS A 83 -17.42 -14.53 4.39
CA LYS A 83 -18.82 -14.23 4.78
C LYS A 83 -19.27 -14.85 6.09
N ASN A 84 -18.49 -15.77 6.66
CA ASN A 84 -18.81 -16.49 7.88
C ASN A 84 -17.55 -16.75 8.71
N SER A 85 -17.74 -17.01 10.01
CA SER A 85 -16.65 -17.17 10.98
C SER A 85 -15.73 -18.33 10.61
N GLU A 86 -16.28 -19.43 10.11
CA GLU A 86 -15.49 -20.58 9.67
C GLU A 86 -14.54 -20.25 8.51
N GLN A 87 -15.00 -19.46 7.52
CA GLN A 87 -14.11 -18.99 6.44
C GLN A 87 -13.07 -17.99 6.96
N LEU A 88 -13.43 -17.16 7.94
CA LEU A 88 -12.49 -16.23 8.57
C LEU A 88 -11.36 -17.00 9.26
N GLU A 89 -11.71 -17.99 10.08
CA GLU A 89 -10.75 -18.87 10.74
C GLU A 89 -9.87 -19.59 9.72
N LEU A 90 -10.47 -20.24 8.72
CA LEU A 90 -9.72 -20.96 7.70
C LEU A 90 -8.77 -20.03 6.91
N ALA A 91 -9.22 -18.83 6.56
CA ALA A 91 -8.40 -17.84 5.89
C ALA A 91 -7.21 -17.45 6.78
N LEU A 92 -7.46 -17.08 8.04
CA LEU A 92 -6.41 -16.71 9.00
C LEU A 92 -5.40 -17.84 9.24
N HIS A 93 -5.81 -19.11 9.22
CA HIS A 93 -4.89 -20.25 9.36
C HIS A 93 -4.10 -20.53 8.07
N SER A 94 -4.73 -20.38 6.91
CA SER A 94 -4.11 -20.70 5.61
C SER A 94 -3.16 -19.61 5.11
N GLY A 95 -3.30 -18.38 5.59
CA GLY A 95 -2.60 -17.22 5.04
C GLY A 95 -2.15 -16.22 6.09
N LYS A 96 -1.16 -15.40 5.71
CA LYS A 96 -0.76 -14.23 6.50
C LYS A 96 -1.50 -13.01 5.98
N TYR A 97 -2.20 -12.35 6.88
CA TYR A 97 -2.91 -11.10 6.60
C TYR A 97 -2.33 -9.95 7.40
N ASP A 98 -2.42 -8.76 6.83
CA ASP A 98 -2.01 -7.52 7.47
C ASP A 98 -3.15 -6.85 8.20
N LEU A 99 -4.33 -6.87 7.59
CA LEU A 99 -5.52 -6.23 8.11
C LEU A 99 -6.72 -7.16 8.06
N VAL A 100 -7.60 -7.04 9.05
CA VAL A 100 -8.96 -7.56 9.00
C VAL A 100 -9.93 -6.39 9.07
N LEU A 101 -10.73 -6.21 8.03
CA LEU A 101 -11.84 -5.26 8.01
C LEU A 101 -13.10 -6.00 8.43
N ALA A 102 -13.82 -5.49 9.43
CA ALA A 102 -15.07 -6.06 9.89
C ALA A 102 -16.03 -4.96 10.32
N ASP A 103 -17.32 -5.23 10.36
CA ASP A 103 -18.27 -4.29 10.98
C ASP A 103 -17.94 -4.12 12.47
N LEU A 104 -18.19 -2.93 13.03
CA LEU A 104 -17.99 -2.68 14.46
C LEU A 104 -18.76 -3.68 15.35
N ALA A 105 -19.95 -4.10 14.93
CA ALA A 105 -20.75 -5.09 15.65
C ALA A 105 -20.04 -6.44 15.77
N ASP A 106 -19.34 -6.84 14.69
CA ASP A 106 -18.64 -8.13 14.61
C ASP A 106 -17.21 -8.06 15.15
N ALA A 107 -16.61 -6.86 15.20
CA ALA A 107 -15.21 -6.64 15.57
C ALA A 107 -14.84 -7.28 16.92
N SER A 108 -15.75 -7.23 17.90
CA SER A 108 -15.52 -7.83 19.22
C SER A 108 -15.60 -9.36 19.21
N ALA A 109 -16.45 -9.94 18.37
CA ALA A 109 -16.61 -11.40 18.28
C ALA A 109 -15.38 -12.05 17.62
N ILE A 110 -14.83 -11.40 16.59
CA ILE A 110 -13.67 -11.90 15.84
C ILE A 110 -12.33 -11.63 16.54
N GLU A 111 -12.31 -10.80 17.59
CA GLU A 111 -11.09 -10.39 18.29
C GLU A 111 -10.34 -11.61 18.86
N SER A 112 -11.07 -12.55 19.46
CA SER A 112 -10.50 -13.79 20.00
C SER A 112 -9.82 -14.65 18.93
N VAL A 113 -10.47 -14.82 17.78
CA VAL A 113 -9.99 -15.59 16.63
C VAL A 113 -8.75 -14.95 15.99
N VAL A 114 -8.73 -13.62 15.90
CA VAL A 114 -7.61 -12.88 15.34
C VAL A 114 -6.38 -12.97 16.26
N GLN A 115 -6.58 -12.82 17.57
CA GLN A 115 -5.51 -12.85 18.57
C GLN A 115 -4.91 -14.24 18.77
N SER A 116 -5.64 -15.32 18.49
CA SER A 116 -5.08 -16.68 18.55
C SER A 116 -4.09 -17.00 17.43
N ASN A 117 -3.96 -16.13 16.41
CA ASN A 117 -3.04 -16.32 15.31
C ASN A 117 -1.59 -15.97 15.71
N PRO A 118 -0.57 -16.76 15.33
CA PRO A 118 0.84 -16.43 15.61
C PRO A 118 1.32 -15.07 15.09
N ASN A 119 0.71 -14.53 14.03
CA ASN A 119 0.93 -13.16 13.58
C ASN A 119 -0.42 -12.45 13.42
N PRO A 120 -0.99 -11.89 14.50
CA PRO A 120 -2.35 -11.37 14.48
C PRO A 120 -2.43 -10.16 13.53
N PRO A 121 -3.33 -10.16 12.54
CA PRO A 121 -3.60 -8.98 11.74
C PRO A 121 -4.23 -7.87 12.59
N VAL A 122 -4.09 -6.63 12.14
CA VAL A 122 -4.74 -5.48 12.80
C VAL A 122 -6.21 -5.44 12.41
N ILE A 123 -7.10 -5.38 13.39
CA ILE A 123 -8.54 -5.26 13.18
C ILE A 123 -8.87 -3.79 12.95
N VAL A 124 -9.55 -3.49 11.85
CA VAL A 124 -10.05 -2.16 11.53
C VAL A 124 -11.57 -2.21 11.39
N PRO A 125 -12.33 -1.75 12.40
CA PRO A 125 -13.78 -1.71 12.33
C PRO A 125 -14.25 -0.73 11.26
N VAL A 126 -15.28 -1.14 10.52
CA VAL A 126 -16.03 -0.32 9.58
C VAL A 126 -17.34 0.07 10.24
N LEU A 127 -17.60 1.37 10.27
CA LEU A 127 -18.80 1.93 10.86
C LEU A 127 -19.69 2.52 9.76
N TYR A 128 -20.96 2.15 9.78
CA TYR A 128 -21.99 2.75 8.94
C TYR A 128 -22.58 3.98 9.64
N GLU A 129 -22.51 5.15 8.99
CA GLU A 129 -23.03 6.43 9.51
C GLU A 129 -22.75 6.71 11.01
N PRO A 130 -21.49 6.55 11.49
CA PRO A 130 -21.22 6.71 12.91
C PRO A 130 -21.37 8.16 13.36
N THR A 131 -21.85 8.33 14.58
CA THR A 131 -21.70 9.60 15.30
C THR A 131 -20.22 9.88 15.57
N LYS A 132 -19.87 11.16 15.80
CA LYS A 132 -18.49 11.54 16.15
C LYS A 132 -17.98 10.81 17.40
N ALA A 133 -18.86 10.56 18.37
CA ALA A 133 -18.53 9.87 19.61
C ALA A 133 -18.24 8.38 19.36
N GLU A 134 -19.08 7.68 18.59
CA GLU A 134 -18.87 6.27 18.24
C GLU A 134 -17.59 6.06 17.44
N PHE A 135 -17.32 6.94 16.46
CA PHE A 135 -16.09 6.87 15.68
C PHE A 135 -14.84 7.07 16.55
N ALA A 136 -14.85 8.06 17.44
CA ALA A 136 -13.73 8.31 18.36
C ALA A 136 -13.55 7.15 19.36
N ALA A 137 -14.63 6.55 19.83
CA ALA A 137 -14.58 5.38 20.72
C ALA A 137 -13.98 4.16 20.00
N ALA A 138 -14.38 3.90 18.74
CA ALA A 138 -13.83 2.83 17.93
C ALA A 138 -12.35 3.05 17.60
N GLU A 139 -11.96 4.27 17.21
CA GLU A 139 -10.57 4.63 16.94
C GLU A 139 -9.69 4.49 18.19
N LYS A 140 -10.21 4.84 19.38
CA LYS A 140 -9.48 4.66 20.64
C LYS A 140 -9.27 3.19 21.02
N ARG A 141 -10.24 2.31 20.70
CA ARG A 141 -10.15 0.87 21.02
C ARG A 141 -9.30 0.10 20.02
N TYR A 142 -9.43 0.38 18.73
CA TYR A 142 -8.82 -0.39 17.64
C TYR A 142 -7.67 0.34 16.94
N HIS A 143 -7.27 1.52 17.44
CA HIS A 143 -6.28 2.44 16.87
C HIS A 143 -6.64 3.06 15.51
N CYS A 144 -7.49 2.41 14.71
CA CYS A 144 -8.00 2.89 13.44
C CYS A 144 -9.46 2.48 13.29
N ALA A 145 -10.25 3.31 12.60
CA ALA A 145 -11.64 3.04 12.29
C ALA A 145 -11.98 3.60 10.90
N LEU A 146 -12.79 2.86 10.13
CA LEU A 146 -13.23 3.24 8.79
C LEU A 146 -14.70 3.66 8.80
N LYS A 147 -15.05 4.60 7.93
CA LYS A 147 -16.44 5.00 7.67
C LYS A 147 -16.89 4.42 6.34
N ALA A 148 -17.97 3.64 6.36
CA ALA A 148 -18.52 2.93 5.20
C ALA A 148 -18.83 3.85 4.00
N GLN A 149 -19.36 5.05 4.26
CA GLN A 149 -19.73 6.02 3.21
C GLN A 149 -18.68 7.15 3.01
N SER A 150 -17.43 6.92 3.39
CA SER A 150 -16.41 7.95 3.21
C SER A 150 -16.03 8.12 1.74
N LYS A 151 -15.78 9.37 1.31
CA LYS A 151 -15.23 9.68 -0.01
C LYS A 151 -13.97 8.86 -0.27
N SER A 152 -13.78 8.42 -1.51
CA SER A 152 -12.81 7.39 -1.89
C SER A 152 -11.37 7.57 -1.42
N GLY A 153 -10.90 8.81 -1.24
CA GLY A 153 -9.56 9.08 -0.74
C GLY A 153 -9.38 8.84 0.76
N ASN A 154 -10.44 8.89 1.56
CA ASN A 154 -10.32 8.89 3.02
C ASN A 154 -10.04 7.47 3.56
N TYR A 155 -10.74 6.45 3.04
CA TYR A 155 -10.51 5.07 3.50
C TYR A 155 -9.11 4.54 3.15
N LEU A 156 -8.52 4.91 2.01
CA LEU A 156 -7.17 4.47 1.64
C LEU A 156 -6.14 5.00 2.66
N SER A 157 -6.22 6.28 3.02
CA SER A 157 -5.30 6.87 4.00
C SER A 157 -5.38 6.23 5.39
N VAL A 158 -6.57 5.76 5.80
CA VAL A 158 -6.73 5.04 7.07
C VAL A 158 -6.14 3.64 6.98
N ILE A 159 -6.33 2.95 5.86
CA ILE A 159 -5.74 1.63 5.60
C ILE A 159 -4.21 1.72 5.59
N ASP A 160 -3.64 2.73 4.92
CA ASP A 160 -2.21 2.98 4.89
C ASP A 160 -1.63 3.19 6.30
N LYS A 161 -2.30 4.01 7.13
CA LYS A 161 -1.92 4.20 8.54
C LYS A 161 -1.97 2.89 9.34
N ALA A 162 -3.01 2.09 9.14
CA ALA A 162 -3.14 0.80 9.83
C ALA A 162 -2.01 -0.17 9.44
N ILE A 163 -1.62 -0.18 8.16
CA ILE A 163 -0.47 -0.97 7.67
C ILE A 163 0.83 -0.45 8.28
N GLU A 164 1.05 0.87 8.28
CA GLU A 164 2.27 1.48 8.84
C GLU A 164 2.43 1.16 10.34
N MET A 165 1.34 1.21 11.11
CA MET A 165 1.35 0.81 12.52
C MET A 165 1.75 -0.66 12.70
N LYS A 166 1.20 -1.57 11.89
CA LYS A 166 1.57 -2.99 11.92
C LYS A 166 3.06 -3.18 11.62
N LEU A 167 3.56 -2.52 10.59
CA LEU A 167 4.97 -2.60 10.19
C LEU A 167 5.89 -2.07 11.29
N GLY A 168 5.53 -0.96 11.93
CA GLY A 168 6.26 -0.42 13.07
C GLY A 168 6.32 -1.39 14.25
N ALA A 169 5.20 -2.04 14.57
CA ALA A 169 5.12 -3.06 15.61
C ALA A 169 6.00 -4.29 15.29
N GLU A 170 5.92 -4.83 14.06
CA GLU A 170 6.74 -5.94 13.60
C GLU A 170 8.24 -5.60 13.61
N ALA A 171 8.61 -4.39 13.19
CA ALA A 171 10.00 -3.94 13.17
C ALA A 171 10.59 -3.83 14.60
N LYS A 172 9.79 -3.35 15.56
CA LYS A 172 10.19 -3.28 16.98
C LYS A 172 10.41 -4.67 17.56
N LEU A 173 9.47 -5.59 17.34
CA LEU A 173 9.57 -7.00 17.74
C LEU A 173 10.83 -7.69 17.20
N LYS A 174 11.19 -7.46 15.94
CA LYS A 174 12.42 -8.02 15.33
C LYS A 174 13.69 -7.46 15.97
N ARG A 175 13.73 -6.15 16.24
CA ARG A 175 14.88 -5.48 16.88
C ARG A 175 15.10 -5.98 18.30
N ASP A 176 14.03 -6.22 19.06
CA ASP A 176 14.13 -6.73 20.41
C ASP A 176 14.65 -8.18 20.40
N ARG A 177 14.15 -9.01 19.47
CA ARG A 177 14.62 -10.40 19.31
C ARG A 177 16.10 -10.49 18.91
N SER A 178 16.59 -9.60 18.05
CA SER A 178 18.01 -9.59 17.64
C SER A 178 18.95 -9.16 18.77
N LYS A 179 18.49 -8.32 19.71
CA LYS A 179 19.26 -7.98 20.92
C LYS A 179 19.38 -9.15 21.88
N THR A 180 18.32 -9.96 22.01
CA THR A 180 18.31 -11.13 22.89
C THR A 180 19.17 -12.28 22.35
N SER A 181 19.29 -12.45 21.03
CA SER A 181 20.10 -13.54 20.46
C SER A 181 21.58 -13.21 20.24
N GLY A 182 22.00 -11.96 20.41
CA GLY A 182 23.38 -11.51 20.22
C GLY A 182 24.20 -11.37 21.51
N GLY A 183 23.67 -11.85 22.64
CA GLY A 183 24.28 -11.71 23.98
C GLY A 183 24.74 -13.02 24.62
N LEU A 184 25.02 -14.06 23.83
CA LEU A 184 25.58 -15.34 24.26
C LEU A 184 26.95 -15.56 23.62
#